data_AF-G0NWW5-F1
#
_entry.id   AF-G0NWW5-F1
#
_cell.length_a   1.000
_cell.length_b   1.000
_cell.length_c   1.000
_cell.angle_alpha   90.00
_cell.angle_beta   90.00
_cell.angle_gamma   90.00
#
_symmetry.space_group_name_H-M   'P 1'
#
loop_
_entity.id
_entity.type
_entity.pdbx_description
1 polymer ?
#
loop_
_entity_poly.entity_id
_entity_poly.type
_entity_poly.pdbx_seq_one_letter_code
_entity_poly.pdbx_strand_id
1 'polypeptide(L)'
;MSNSMDVNTLMRINYRTVEVCLSAWTNQDLNFFLTSWAAGKSNSKMECANLNISEVIDLGIVLNSLSPEFRDPRTTKRKFSRDGKTYSVFGGIDIQRNDGKVATIQWIRHAMEDGIESVPQE
;
A
#
# COMPACT_ATOMS: atom_id res chain seq x y z
N MET A 1 24.27 7.01 11.22
CA MET A 1 23.01 7.74 10.96
C MET A 1 22.14 6.82 10.12
N SER A 2 21.02 6.33 10.67
CA SER A 2 20.06 5.57 9.87
C SER A 2 19.22 6.57 9.08
N ASN A 3 19.36 6.60 7.75
CA ASN A 3 18.52 7.41 6.86
C ASN A 3 17.13 6.76 6.74
N SER A 4 16.43 6.63 7.84
CA SER A 4 15.02 6.19 7.84
C SER A 4 14.17 7.35 7.34
N MET A 5 13.44 7.15 6.24
CA MET A 5 12.49 8.15 5.74
C MET A 5 11.33 8.27 6.74
N ASP A 6 11.06 9.48 7.23
CA ASP A 6 9.91 9.75 8.09
C ASP A 6 8.62 9.97 7.27
N VAL A 7 7.47 9.80 7.91
CA VAL A 7 6.17 9.95 7.24
C VAL A 7 5.94 11.36 6.69
N ASN A 8 6.37 12.40 7.40
CA ASN A 8 6.17 13.78 6.95
C ASN A 8 6.96 14.08 5.68
N THR A 9 8.14 13.47 5.52
CA THR A 9 8.91 13.53 4.27
C THR A 9 8.13 12.88 3.13
N LEU A 10 7.55 11.68 3.33
CA LEU A 10 6.71 11.04 2.30
C LEU A 10 5.47 11.87 1.95
N MET A 11 4.90 12.59 2.91
CA MET A 11 3.73 13.44 2.69
C MET A 11 4.00 14.65 1.79
N ARG A 12 5.28 15.06 1.65
CA ARG A 12 5.70 16.23 0.87
C ARG A 12 6.15 15.89 -0.55
N ILE A 13 6.48 14.63 -0.82
CA ILE A 13 6.86 14.18 -2.15
C ILE A 13 5.62 13.76 -2.95
N ASN A 14 5.76 13.70 -4.28
CA ASN A 14 4.66 13.31 -5.16
C ASN A 14 5.19 12.51 -6.36
N TYR A 15 5.70 11.32 -6.07
CA TYR A 15 6.20 10.38 -7.06
C TYR A 15 5.14 9.33 -7.42
N ARG A 16 5.25 8.77 -8.63
CA ARG A 16 4.41 7.63 -9.05
C ARG A 16 4.72 6.38 -8.22
N THR A 17 5.99 6.18 -7.90
CA THR A 17 6.47 5.00 -7.18
C THR A 17 7.36 5.45 -6.04
N VAL A 18 7.13 4.89 -4.86
CA VAL A 18 7.95 5.12 -3.67
C VAL A 18 8.36 3.78 -3.09
N GLU A 19 9.63 3.70 -2.67
CA GLU A 19 10.17 2.57 -1.94
C GLU A 19 10.82 3.07 -0.66
N VAL A 20 10.34 2.58 0.48
CA VAL A 20 10.86 2.89 1.81
C VAL A 20 11.46 1.60 2.38
N CYS A 21 12.78 1.44 2.21
CA CYS A 21 13.46 0.17 2.50
C CYS A 21 13.62 -0.14 3.99
N LEU A 22 13.64 0.89 4.84
CA LEU A 22 13.70 0.77 6.30
C LEU A 22 12.99 1.99 6.88
N SER A 23 11.94 1.77 7.67
CA SER A 23 11.31 2.85 8.43
C SER A 23 11.03 2.45 9.88
N ALA A 24 11.19 3.42 10.77
CA ALA A 24 10.71 3.35 12.15
C ALA A 24 9.26 3.81 12.28
N TRP A 25 8.44 3.60 11.22
CA TRP A 25 7.06 4.05 11.22
C TRP A 25 6.22 3.20 12.16
N THR A 26 5.34 3.90 12.85
CA THR A 26 4.36 3.29 13.73
C THR A 26 3.07 2.94 13.01
N ASN A 27 2.21 2.15 13.64
CA ASN A 27 0.84 1.97 13.18
C ASN A 27 0.09 3.32 13.02
N GLN A 28 0.38 4.31 13.87
CA GLN A 28 -0.17 5.66 13.75
C GLN A 28 0.37 6.41 12.52
N ASP A 29 1.65 6.26 12.19
CA ASP A 29 2.23 6.88 10.99
C ASP A 29 1.61 6.32 9.71
N LEU A 30 1.39 5.00 9.67
CA LEU A 30 0.67 4.35 8.57
C LEU A 30 -0.77 4.85 8.47
N ASN A 31 -1.48 4.94 9.60
CA ASN A 31 -2.83 5.49 9.61
C ASN A 31 -2.85 6.93 9.08
N PHE A 32 -1.94 7.78 9.54
CA PHE A 32 -1.82 9.16 9.09
C PHE A 32 -1.55 9.25 7.58
N PHE A 33 -0.64 8.43 7.07
CA PHE A 33 -0.35 8.35 5.64
C PHE A 33 -1.59 7.95 4.83
N LEU A 34 -2.25 6.85 5.20
CA LEU A 34 -3.40 6.30 4.45
C LEU A 34 -4.62 7.23 4.51
N THR A 35 -4.94 7.79 5.68
CA THR A 35 -6.03 8.75 5.83
C THR A 35 -5.78 10.03 5.05
N SER A 36 -4.53 10.51 5.01
CA SER A 36 -4.18 11.68 4.23
C SER A 36 -4.20 11.41 2.72
N TRP A 37 -3.80 10.22 2.28
CA TRP A 37 -3.96 9.78 0.89
C TRP A 37 -5.43 9.67 0.51
N ALA A 38 -6.26 9.03 1.35
CA ALA A 38 -7.69 8.86 1.12
C ALA A 38 -8.44 10.21 1.09
N ALA A 39 -8.00 11.20 1.87
CA ALA A 39 -8.51 12.56 1.83
C ALA A 39 -8.00 13.39 0.64
N GLY A 40 -7.14 12.84 -0.22
CA GLY A 40 -6.56 13.53 -1.37
C GLY A 40 -5.56 14.64 -1.01
N LYS A 41 -5.02 14.64 0.21
CA LYS A 41 -4.14 15.70 0.73
C LYS A 41 -2.68 15.58 0.29
N SER A 42 -2.26 14.40 -0.14
CA SER A 42 -0.88 14.15 -0.60
C SER A 42 -0.84 13.09 -1.70
N ASN A 43 0.34 12.94 -2.32
CA ASN A 43 0.65 11.78 -3.17
C ASN A 43 -0.37 11.55 -4.29
N SER A 44 -0.85 12.64 -4.92
CA SER A 44 -1.90 12.59 -5.93
C SER A 44 -1.53 11.76 -7.16
N LYS A 45 -0.24 11.74 -7.52
CA LYS A 45 0.34 10.97 -8.64
C LYS A 45 0.74 9.54 -8.27
N MET A 46 0.64 9.16 -7.00
CA MET A 46 1.11 7.85 -6.54
C MET A 46 0.30 6.72 -7.16
N GLU A 47 1.03 5.72 -7.64
CA GLU A 47 0.56 4.49 -8.28
C GLU A 47 1.02 3.27 -7.46
N CYS A 48 2.18 3.33 -6.80
CA CYS A 48 2.71 2.26 -5.96
C CYS A 48 3.56 2.80 -4.80
N ALA A 49 3.42 2.22 -3.61
CA ALA A 49 4.28 2.46 -2.47
C ALA A 49 4.65 1.13 -1.79
N ASN A 50 5.95 0.83 -1.74
CA ASN A 50 6.48 -0.31 -1.01
C ASN A 50 7.09 0.18 0.30
N LEU A 51 6.48 -0.21 1.42
CA LEU A 51 6.86 0.26 2.74
C LEU A 51 7.36 -0.94 3.56
N ASN A 52 8.65 -0.93 3.91
CA ASN A 52 9.21 -1.91 4.84
C ASN A 52 9.15 -1.38 6.27
N ILE A 53 8.13 -1.84 6.99
CA ILE A 53 7.79 -1.38 8.34
C ILE A 53 8.31 -2.41 9.36
N SER A 54 9.10 -1.96 10.34
CA SER A 54 9.63 -2.84 11.38
C SER A 54 8.63 -3.18 12.48
N GLU A 55 7.57 -2.37 12.64
CA GLU A 55 6.54 -2.56 13.65
C GLU A 55 5.57 -3.69 13.28
N VAL A 56 5.07 -4.40 14.29
CA VAL A 56 3.97 -5.36 14.12
C VAL A 56 2.70 -4.60 13.75
N ILE A 57 2.13 -4.91 12.58
CA ILE A 57 0.98 -4.19 12.04
C ILE A 57 -0.32 -4.58 12.77
N ASP A 58 -0.96 -3.59 13.39
CA ASP A 58 -2.32 -3.66 13.92
C ASP A 58 -3.27 -2.96 12.95
N LEU A 59 -4.09 -3.75 12.26
CA LEU A 59 -5.04 -3.23 11.28
C LEU A 59 -6.16 -2.40 11.88
N GLY A 60 -6.52 -2.63 13.15
CA GLY A 60 -7.51 -1.81 13.84
C GLY A 60 -7.02 -0.38 14.01
N ILE A 61 -5.72 -0.20 14.26
CA ILE A 61 -5.09 1.12 14.36
C ILE A 61 -4.86 1.71 12.96
N VAL A 62 -4.23 0.95 12.06
CA VAL A 62 -3.85 1.42 10.72
C VAL A 62 -5.05 1.84 9.89
N LEU A 63 -6.15 1.08 9.95
CA LEU A 63 -7.35 1.34 9.15
C LEU A 63 -8.40 2.18 9.88
N ASN A 64 -8.09 2.68 11.08
CA ASN A 64 -9.01 3.52 11.82
C ASN A 64 -9.42 4.75 10.98
N SER A 65 -10.72 5.10 11.01
CA SER A 65 -11.30 6.22 10.25
C SER A 65 -11.24 6.09 8.72
N LEU A 66 -10.92 4.90 8.19
CA LEU A 66 -11.08 4.54 6.79
C LEU A 66 -12.32 3.64 6.62
N SER A 67 -12.78 3.50 5.37
CA SER A 67 -13.82 2.54 4.99
C SER A 67 -13.19 1.40 4.17
N PRO A 68 -12.48 0.44 4.81
CA PRO A 68 -11.78 -0.61 4.10
C PRO A 68 -12.75 -1.66 3.52
N GLU A 69 -12.45 -2.15 2.32
CA GLU A 69 -13.15 -3.28 1.71
C GLU A 69 -12.18 -4.45 1.53
N PHE A 70 -12.45 -5.57 2.22
CA PHE A 70 -11.63 -6.77 2.14
C PHE A 70 -11.99 -7.58 0.89
N ARG A 71 -10.98 -7.93 0.11
CA ARG A 71 -11.12 -8.63 -1.17
C ARG A 71 -10.62 -10.06 -1.07
N ASP A 72 -11.43 -11.02 -1.52
CA ASP A 72 -11.04 -12.43 -1.57
C ASP A 72 -10.00 -12.64 -2.70
N PRO A 73 -8.80 -13.19 -2.38
CA PRO A 73 -7.76 -13.45 -3.37
C PRO A 73 -8.15 -14.46 -4.46
N ARG A 74 -9.16 -15.29 -4.23
CA ARG A 74 -9.67 -16.27 -5.20
C ARG A 74 -10.53 -15.63 -6.29
N THR A 75 -11.14 -14.48 -6.00
CA THR A 75 -12.10 -13.83 -6.90
C THR A 75 -11.62 -12.46 -7.40
N THR A 76 -10.68 -11.84 -6.70
CA THR A 76 -10.16 -10.52 -7.02
C THR A 76 -8.72 -10.61 -7.50
N LYS A 77 -8.48 -10.35 -8.79
CA LYS A 77 -7.15 -10.23 -9.39
C LYS A 77 -7.01 -8.88 -10.09
N ARG A 78 -5.95 -8.14 -9.77
CA ARG A 78 -5.60 -6.86 -10.40
C ARG A 78 -4.20 -6.95 -10.99
N LYS A 79 -3.97 -6.21 -12.07
CA LYS A 79 -2.64 -6.05 -12.67
C LYS A 79 -2.20 -4.61 -12.58
N PHE A 80 -0.92 -4.39 -12.30
CA PHE A 80 -0.31 -3.08 -12.37
C PHE A 80 1.07 -3.16 -13.02
N SER A 81 1.47 -2.10 -13.69
CA SER A 81 2.79 -1.99 -14.30
C SER A 81 3.69 -1.09 -13.44
N ARG A 82 4.89 -1.57 -13.14
CA ARG A 82 5.95 -0.83 -12.45
C ARG A 82 7.29 -1.18 -13.10
N ASP A 83 8.09 -0.17 -13.42
CA ASP A 83 9.45 -0.33 -13.96
C ASP A 83 9.53 -1.26 -15.20
N GLY A 84 8.53 -1.15 -16.09
CA GLY A 84 8.42 -1.97 -17.31
C GLY A 84 7.98 -3.42 -17.07
N LYS A 85 7.71 -3.81 -15.82
CA LYS A 85 7.21 -5.13 -15.44
C LYS A 85 5.74 -5.08 -15.05
N THR A 86 5.02 -6.17 -15.29
CA THR A 86 3.62 -6.35 -14.87
C THR A 86 3.57 -7.26 -13.66
N TYR A 87 2.81 -6.83 -12.66
CA TYR A 87 2.62 -7.54 -11.41
C TYR A 87 1.14 -7.86 -11.21
N SER A 88 0.86 -9.02 -10.62
CA SER A 88 -0.49 -9.42 -10.22
C SER A 88 -0.68 -9.22 -8.71
N VAL A 89 -1.86 -8.73 -8.33
CA VAL A 89 -2.29 -8.48 -6.95
C VAL A 89 -3.60 -9.24 -6.73
N PHE A 90 -3.60 -10.16 -5.78
CA PHE A 90 -4.76 -11.04 -5.49
C PHE A 90 -5.39 -10.65 -4.16
N GLY A 91 -6.67 -10.25 -4.15
CA GLY A 91 -7.37 -9.84 -2.94
C GLY A 91 -6.83 -8.53 -2.35
N GLY A 92 -6.65 -8.49 -1.03
CA GLY A 92 -6.12 -7.34 -0.30
C GLY A 92 -7.21 -6.48 0.34
N ILE A 93 -6.81 -5.29 0.79
CA ILE A 93 -7.70 -4.35 1.48
C ILE A 93 -7.78 -3.09 0.64
N ASP A 94 -8.96 -2.83 0.06
CA ASP A 94 -9.17 -1.62 -0.71
C ASP A 94 -9.52 -0.45 0.19
N ILE A 95 -8.92 0.70 -0.11
CA ILE A 95 -9.32 2.00 0.44
C ILE A 95 -9.59 2.95 -0.72
N GLN A 96 -10.64 3.75 -0.58
CA GLN A 96 -11.05 4.70 -1.61
C GLN A 96 -10.64 6.13 -1.23
N ARG A 97 -10.07 6.83 -2.20
CA ARG A 97 -9.78 8.26 -2.11
C ARG A 97 -11.03 9.08 -2.44
N ASN A 98 -11.07 10.33 -1.97
CA ASN A 98 -12.19 11.25 -2.16
C ASN A 98 -12.56 11.51 -3.64
N ASP A 99 -11.68 11.25 -4.60
CA ASP A 99 -11.91 11.35 -6.03
C ASP A 99 -12.33 10.02 -6.69
N GLY A 100 -12.57 8.98 -5.89
CA GLY A 100 -12.96 7.65 -6.38
C GLY A 100 -11.79 6.72 -6.71
N LYS A 101 -10.53 7.19 -6.65
CA LYS A 101 -9.38 6.31 -6.89
C LYS A 101 -9.27 5.28 -5.76
N VAL A 102 -9.05 4.02 -6.12
CA VAL A 102 -8.87 2.93 -5.15
C VAL A 102 -7.40 2.56 -5.04
N ALA A 103 -6.91 2.40 -3.82
CA ALA A 103 -5.64 1.74 -3.52
C ALA A 103 -5.92 0.40 -2.84
N THR A 104 -5.09 -0.60 -3.15
CA THR A 104 -5.14 -1.92 -2.52
C THR A 104 -3.91 -2.08 -1.63
N ILE A 105 -4.14 -2.30 -0.34
CA ILE A 105 -3.11 -2.61 0.65
C ILE A 105 -2.89 -4.13 0.64
N GLN A 106 -1.64 -4.55 0.54
CA GLN A 106 -1.24 -5.94 0.66
C GLN A 106 0.10 -6.07 1.39
N TRP A 107 0.29 -7.19 2.08
CA TRP A 107 1.59 -7.61 2.57
C TRP A 107 2.36 -8.26 1.42
N ILE A 108 3.67 -8.01 1.36
CA ILE A 108 4.60 -8.28 0.24
C ILE A 108 4.68 -9.78 -0.20
N ARG A 109 3.84 -10.67 0.31
CA ARG A 109 3.84 -12.10 -0.07
C ARG A 109 3.03 -12.47 -1.33
N HIS A 110 2.33 -11.54 -1.99
CA HIS A 110 1.47 -11.89 -3.14
C HIS A 110 1.66 -11.06 -4.42
N ALA A 111 2.59 -10.11 -4.46
CA ALA A 111 2.99 -9.48 -5.73
C ALA A 111 3.92 -10.43 -6.48
N MET A 112 3.34 -11.34 -7.25
CA MET A 112 4.09 -12.28 -8.07
C MET A 112 4.40 -11.62 -9.42
N GLU A 113 5.67 -11.71 -9.85
CA GLU A 113 6.05 -11.42 -11.24
C GLU A 113 5.23 -12.36 -12.15
N ASP A 114 4.69 -11.84 -13.26
CA ASP A 114 3.81 -12.63 -14.15
C ASP A 114 4.52 -13.95 -14.55
N GLY A 115 3.91 -15.09 -14.22
CA GLY A 115 4.49 -16.42 -14.39
C GLY A 115 4.19 -17.42 -13.26
N ILE A 116 3.65 -16.96 -12.12
CA ILE A 116 3.17 -17.86 -11.05
C ILE A 116 1.63 -17.84 -11.03
N GLU A 117 1.02 -18.97 -11.41
CA GLU A 117 -0.38 -19.06 -11.81
C GLU A 117 -1.39 -19.30 -10.67
N SER A 118 -0.93 -19.53 -9.44
CA SER A 118 -1.84 -19.91 -8.36
C SER A 118 -1.57 -19.20 -7.04
N VAL A 119 -2.62 -18.63 -6.47
CA VAL A 119 -2.73 -18.34 -5.04
C VAL A 119 -2.41 -19.64 -4.28
N PRO A 120 -1.50 -19.64 -3.28
CA PRO A 120 -1.27 -20.82 -2.46
C PRO A 120 -2.61 -21.32 -1.90
N GLN A 121 -2.99 -22.53 -2.28
CA GLN A 121 -4.09 -23.22 -1.62
C GLN A 121 -3.52 -23.71 -0.29
N GLU A 122 -3.99 -23.12 0.81
CA GLU A 122 -3.87 -23.76 2.13
C GLU A 122 -4.63 -25.09 2.15
#